data_AF-A0A7C7LGA8-F1
#
_entry.id   AF-A0A7C7LGA8-F1
#
_cell.length_a   1.000
_cell.length_b   1.000
_cell.length_c   1.000
_cell.angle_alpha   90.00
_cell.angle_beta   90.00
_cell.angle_gamma   90.00
#
_symmetry.space_group_name_H-M   'P 1'
#
loop_
_entity.id
_entity.type
_entity.pdbx_description
1 polymer ?
#
loop_
_entity_poly.entity_id
_entity_poly.type
_entity_poly.pdbx_seq_one_letter_code
_entity_poly.pdbx_strand_id
1 'polypeptide(L)'
;MTPLACFRLIGRRGNAVIRQMPPVVVGVLIAACTSAQTTNDPFATPITEEHPAIEVGLVEFTTIPNSDTETARMMLLVDEPGTGRLFVNDMRGPLYSVSYDGSTVTQYLDLNAPHWAVNVEASRDEQGFQSFAFHPQFNEADTPGFGKLYTLTDTSDTQPPADFTSGGGGNTHDTVLLEWTAEEPEAVTYDGGPPRELVRFEQPFRNHNGGHLAFDPLTSPGDPEFGLLYMGAADGGSGGDPLNLAQNLGSAFGKILRLDPLGSNSTNGHYGIPPTNPFANDGDPNTLGEVYALGLRNTNSQTLVFDNGCGHQSFRCEQDRAFDE
;
A
#
# COMPACT_ATOMS: atom_id res chain seq x y z
N MET A 1 -29.54 27.30 -14.15
CA MET A 1 -29.48 28.74 -14.46
C MET A 1 -29.27 29.51 -13.17
N THR A 2 -28.13 30.20 -13.15
CA THR A 2 -27.52 31.17 -12.22
C THR A 2 -28.46 32.24 -11.62
N PRO A 3 -27.99 33.17 -10.76
CA PRO A 3 -26.94 33.11 -9.72
C PRO A 3 -27.33 33.87 -8.42
N LEU A 4 -26.52 33.77 -7.36
CA LEU A 4 -26.35 34.89 -6.42
C LEU A 4 -24.86 35.28 -6.36
N ALA A 5 -24.61 36.58 -6.50
CA ALA A 5 -23.31 37.23 -6.37
C ALA A 5 -23.45 38.51 -5.54
N CYS A 6 -22.30 39.09 -5.19
CA CYS A 6 -22.00 40.40 -4.59
C CYS A 6 -21.84 40.36 -3.04
N PHE A 7 -20.77 40.89 -2.42
CA PHE A 7 -20.22 42.23 -2.61
C PHE A 7 -18.71 42.40 -2.31
N ARG A 8 -18.24 43.52 -2.86
CA ARG A 8 -16.91 44.16 -2.91
C ARG A 8 -16.66 45.02 -1.66
N LEU A 9 -15.43 45.08 -1.15
CA LEU A 9 -14.99 46.17 -0.26
C LEU A 9 -13.77 46.88 -0.83
N ILE A 10 -13.91 48.20 -0.97
CA ILE A 10 -12.92 49.17 -1.44
C ILE A 10 -12.42 49.92 -0.20
N GLY A 11 -11.10 50.03 -0.03
CA GLY A 11 -10.46 50.89 0.98
C GLY A 11 -9.27 51.66 0.38
N ARG A 12 -9.26 52.97 0.60
CA ARG A 12 -8.44 54.01 -0.07
C ARG A 12 -6.97 54.07 0.39
N ARG A 13 -6.12 54.61 -0.51
CA ARG A 13 -4.75 55.09 -0.27
C ARG A 13 -4.69 56.29 0.69
N GLY A 14 -3.65 56.34 1.51
CA GLY A 14 -3.13 57.55 2.16
C GLY A 14 -1.60 57.51 2.19
N ASN A 15 -0.93 58.54 1.65
CA ASN A 15 0.52 58.71 1.70
C ASN A 15 0.91 59.45 2.99
N ALA A 16 1.98 59.00 3.65
CA ALA A 16 2.78 59.83 4.56
C ALA A 16 4.27 59.50 4.35
N VAL A 17 5.05 60.54 4.08
CA VAL A 17 6.51 60.51 3.87
C VAL A 17 7.17 61.01 5.16
N ILE A 18 8.08 60.23 5.74
CA ILE A 18 9.13 60.72 6.65
C ILE A 18 10.46 60.08 6.22
N ARG A 19 11.50 60.92 6.12
CA ARG A 19 12.85 60.64 5.60
C ARG A 19 13.85 60.30 6.73
N GLN A 20 14.78 59.39 6.41
CA GLN A 20 16.20 59.25 6.85
C GLN A 20 16.47 58.76 8.29
N MET A 21 17.40 57.83 8.61
CA MET A 21 18.60 57.23 7.96
C MET A 21 18.93 55.85 8.64
N PRO A 22 19.81 54.99 8.06
CA PRO A 22 19.84 53.54 8.34
C PRO A 22 20.93 53.08 9.34
N PRO A 23 20.78 51.91 9.99
CA PRO A 23 21.90 51.03 10.28
C PRO A 23 22.02 49.96 9.18
N VAL A 24 23.22 49.81 8.65
CA VAL A 24 23.58 48.75 7.69
C VAL A 24 23.53 47.41 8.42
N VAL A 25 22.50 46.60 8.14
CA VAL A 25 22.51 45.17 8.42
C VAL A 25 22.91 44.48 7.12
N VAL A 26 24.11 43.91 7.10
CA VAL A 26 24.54 43.01 6.03
C VAL A 26 23.79 41.70 6.22
N GLY A 27 22.61 41.61 5.62
CA GLY A 27 21.91 40.35 5.43
C GLY A 27 22.61 39.59 4.31
N VAL A 28 23.37 38.55 4.66
CA VAL A 28 23.83 37.56 3.68
C VAL A 28 22.60 36.77 3.23
N LEU A 29 22.00 37.21 2.12
CA LEU A 29 21.06 36.40 1.35
C LEU A 29 21.86 35.27 0.70
N ILE A 30 21.90 34.12 1.34
CA ILE A 30 22.20 32.87 0.64
C ILE A 30 20.98 32.63 -0.25
N ALA A 31 21.04 33.09 -1.50
CA ALA A 31 20.14 32.63 -2.53
C ALA A 31 20.45 31.14 -2.74
N ALA A 32 19.76 30.28 -2.00
CA ALA A 32 19.64 28.89 -2.40
C ALA A 32 18.97 28.92 -3.77
N CYS A 33 19.72 28.54 -4.81
CA CYS A 33 19.13 28.24 -6.10
C CYS A 33 18.13 27.11 -5.85
N THR A 34 16.85 27.46 -5.72
CA THR A 34 15.76 26.52 -5.95
C THR A 34 15.84 26.16 -7.42
N SER A 35 16.57 25.09 -7.72
CA SER A 35 16.43 24.39 -8.98
C SER A 35 14.98 23.93 -9.03
N ALA A 36 14.10 24.69 -9.68
CA ALA A 36 12.80 24.17 -10.07
C ALA A 36 13.09 22.87 -10.82
N GLN A 37 12.53 21.75 -10.36
CA GLN A 37 12.51 20.52 -11.12
C GLN A 37 11.78 20.84 -12.43
N THR A 38 12.54 21.10 -13.49
CA THR A 38 12.00 21.12 -14.83
C THR A 38 11.59 19.70 -15.12
N THR A 39 10.28 19.45 -15.15
CA THR A 39 9.73 18.20 -15.68
C THR A 39 10.31 18.07 -17.08
N ASN A 40 11.15 17.06 -17.30
CA ASN A 40 11.60 16.73 -18.64
C ASN A 40 10.38 16.13 -19.33
N ASP A 41 9.61 16.95 -20.04
CA ASP A 41 8.48 16.48 -20.83
C ASP A 41 9.05 15.47 -21.85
N PRO A 42 8.78 14.16 -21.69
CA PRO A 42 9.31 13.17 -22.63
C PRO A 42 8.67 13.34 -24.02
N PHE A 43 7.62 14.16 -24.14
CA PHE A 43 6.92 14.48 -25.36
C PHE A 43 7.07 15.97 -25.68
N ALA A 44 8.26 16.35 -26.16
CA ALA A 44 8.55 17.72 -26.62
C ALA A 44 7.60 18.24 -27.74
N THR A 45 6.82 17.34 -28.35
CA THR A 45 5.78 17.65 -29.33
C THR A 45 4.41 17.42 -28.68
N PRO A 46 3.55 18.46 -28.56
CA PRO A 46 2.17 18.27 -28.13
C PRO A 46 1.46 17.26 -29.02
N ILE A 47 0.68 16.34 -28.43
CA ILE A 47 -0.23 15.48 -29.18
C ILE A 47 -1.25 16.41 -29.86
N THR A 48 -1.14 16.58 -31.17
CA THR A 48 -2.05 17.42 -31.96
C THR A 48 -3.43 16.76 -32.07
N GLU A 49 -4.50 17.56 -32.20
CA GLU A 49 -5.88 17.09 -32.38
C GLU A 49 -6.08 16.20 -33.64
N GLU A 50 -5.06 16.12 -34.52
CA GLU A 50 -5.09 15.35 -35.77
C GLU A 50 -4.55 13.92 -35.63
N HIS A 51 -4.03 13.53 -34.47
CA HIS A 51 -3.80 12.11 -34.18
C HIS A 51 -5.17 11.43 -34.05
N PRO A 52 -5.40 10.25 -34.65
CA PRO A 52 -6.58 9.47 -34.29
C PRO A 52 -6.56 9.38 -32.77
N ALA A 53 -7.64 9.86 -32.12
CA ALA A 53 -7.78 9.77 -30.67
C ALA A 53 -7.37 8.35 -30.26
N ILE A 54 -6.67 8.19 -29.14
CA ILE A 54 -6.35 6.86 -28.63
C ILE A 54 -7.67 6.10 -28.52
N GLU A 55 -7.92 5.18 -29.47
CA GLU A 55 -9.13 4.38 -29.51
C GLU A 55 -8.93 3.24 -28.51
N VAL A 56 -9.52 3.40 -27.33
CA VAL A 56 -9.55 2.35 -26.31
C VAL A 56 -10.72 1.43 -26.61
N GLY A 57 -10.43 0.25 -27.16
CA GLY A 57 -11.39 -0.84 -27.24
C GLY A 57 -11.53 -1.53 -25.89
N LEU A 58 -12.73 -1.52 -25.32
CA LEU A 58 -13.05 -2.28 -24.12
C LEU A 58 -13.69 -3.60 -24.55
N VAL A 59 -13.12 -4.70 -24.10
CA VAL A 59 -13.72 -6.04 -24.23
C VAL A 59 -14.02 -6.51 -22.82
N GLU A 60 -15.24 -6.97 -22.61
CA GLU A 60 -15.61 -7.61 -21.35
C GLU A 60 -14.76 -8.89 -21.18
N PHE A 61 -14.04 -8.97 -20.07
CA PHE A 61 -13.17 -10.11 -19.78
C PHE A 61 -13.90 -11.16 -18.95
N THR A 62 -14.39 -10.78 -17.76
CA THR A 62 -15.16 -11.66 -16.88
C THR A 62 -16.02 -10.84 -15.92
N THR A 63 -16.95 -11.50 -15.22
CA THR A 63 -17.75 -10.91 -14.14
C THR A 63 -17.50 -11.67 -12.85
N ILE A 64 -17.06 -10.96 -11.81
CA ILE A 64 -16.94 -11.53 -10.46
C ILE A 64 -18.31 -11.55 -9.76
N PRO A 65 -18.69 -12.66 -9.09
CA PRO A 65 -19.96 -12.75 -8.38
C PRO A 65 -20.14 -11.63 -7.34
N ASN A 66 -21.37 -11.17 -7.16
CA ASN A 66 -21.72 -10.23 -6.09
C ASN A 66 -21.36 -10.81 -4.71
N SER A 67 -20.88 -9.94 -3.83
CA SER A 67 -20.78 -10.24 -2.40
C SER A 67 -22.11 -9.93 -1.74
N ASP A 68 -22.85 -10.99 -1.39
CA ASP A 68 -24.25 -10.93 -0.97
C ASP A 68 -25.14 -10.18 -1.98
N THR A 69 -25.72 -9.06 -1.59
CA THR A 69 -26.59 -8.22 -2.43
C THR A 69 -25.85 -7.10 -3.14
N GLU A 70 -24.56 -6.92 -2.86
CA GLU A 70 -23.75 -5.81 -3.35
C GLU A 70 -22.82 -6.25 -4.47
N THR A 71 -22.59 -5.37 -5.45
CA THR A 71 -21.59 -5.61 -6.50
C THR A 71 -20.21 -5.83 -5.88
N ALA A 72 -19.46 -6.78 -6.46
CA ALA A 72 -18.11 -7.08 -6.02
C ALA A 72 -17.22 -5.83 -6.05
N ARG A 73 -16.48 -5.58 -4.97
CA ARG A 73 -15.50 -4.49 -4.89
C ARG A 73 -14.12 -5.06 -5.16
N MET A 74 -13.86 -5.33 -6.44
CA MET A 74 -12.57 -5.89 -6.87
C MET A 74 -11.42 -4.93 -6.54
N MET A 75 -10.35 -5.46 -5.95
CA MET A 75 -9.16 -4.65 -5.60
C MET A 75 -7.99 -4.93 -6.53
N LEU A 76 -7.59 -6.20 -6.69
CA LEU A 76 -6.43 -6.61 -7.49
C LEU A 76 -6.80 -7.70 -8.49
N LEU A 77 -6.03 -7.77 -9.58
CA LEU A 77 -5.97 -8.91 -10.49
C LEU A 77 -4.51 -9.37 -10.56
N VAL A 78 -4.22 -10.57 -10.05
CA VAL A 78 -2.85 -11.06 -9.85
C VAL A 78 -2.68 -12.41 -10.53
N ASP A 79 -1.57 -12.59 -11.26
CA ASP A 79 -1.17 -13.89 -11.80
C ASP A 79 -0.70 -14.83 -10.69
N GLU A 80 -1.17 -16.07 -10.74
CA GLU A 80 -0.61 -17.13 -9.91
C GLU A 80 0.72 -17.61 -10.52
N PRO A 81 1.83 -17.62 -9.75
CA PRO A 81 3.14 -17.98 -10.28
C PRO A 81 3.18 -19.39 -10.85
N GLY A 82 3.65 -19.54 -12.09
CA GLY A 82 3.89 -20.86 -12.69
C GLY A 82 2.63 -21.60 -13.19
N THR A 83 1.45 -20.96 -13.19
CA THR A 83 0.19 -21.59 -13.62
C THR A 83 -0.52 -20.81 -14.73
N GLY A 84 -1.75 -21.25 -15.02
CA GLY A 84 -2.69 -20.67 -15.96
C GLY A 84 -3.82 -19.85 -15.30
N ARG A 85 -3.68 -19.42 -14.04
CA ARG A 85 -4.77 -18.77 -13.28
C ARG A 85 -4.45 -17.33 -12.92
N LEU A 86 -5.49 -16.50 -13.02
CA LEU A 86 -5.55 -15.17 -12.45
C LEU A 86 -6.34 -15.22 -11.15
N PHE A 87 -6.11 -14.29 -10.24
CA PHE A 87 -6.84 -14.18 -8.98
C PHE A 87 -7.35 -12.76 -8.77
N VAL A 88 -8.57 -12.65 -8.24
CA VAL A 88 -9.22 -11.38 -7.89
C VAL A 88 -9.79 -11.47 -6.49
N ASN A 89 -9.41 -10.52 -5.63
CA ASN A 89 -10.06 -10.35 -4.35
C ASN A 89 -11.22 -9.34 -4.45
N ASP A 90 -12.32 -9.66 -3.79
CA ASP A 90 -13.31 -8.69 -3.38
C ASP A 90 -12.91 -8.13 -2.01
N MET A 91 -12.94 -6.81 -1.86
CA MET A 91 -12.71 -6.10 -0.60
C MET A 91 -13.56 -6.64 0.55
N ARG A 92 -14.69 -7.28 0.27
CA ARG A 92 -15.55 -7.89 1.28
C ARG A 92 -15.11 -9.27 1.77
N GLY A 93 -14.00 -9.83 1.28
CA GLY A 93 -13.38 -11.04 1.83
C GLY A 93 -13.18 -12.22 0.87
N PRO A 94 -14.06 -12.46 -0.13
CA PRO A 94 -13.82 -13.54 -1.08
C PRO A 94 -12.59 -13.31 -1.98
N LEU A 95 -11.85 -14.39 -2.24
CA LEU A 95 -10.79 -14.50 -3.24
C LEU A 95 -11.24 -15.47 -4.33
N TYR A 96 -11.23 -15.03 -5.59
CA TYR A 96 -11.65 -15.82 -6.73
C TYR A 96 -10.45 -16.14 -7.63
N SER A 97 -10.37 -17.37 -8.11
CA SER A 97 -9.56 -17.72 -9.28
C SER A 97 -10.37 -17.47 -10.57
N VAL A 98 -9.68 -17.04 -11.62
CA VAL A 98 -10.21 -16.73 -12.95
C VAL A 98 -9.31 -17.38 -14.00
N SER A 99 -9.89 -18.05 -15.00
CA SER A 99 -9.13 -18.56 -16.14
C SER A 99 -8.61 -17.42 -17.04
N TYR A 100 -7.47 -17.60 -17.73
CA TYR A 100 -6.93 -16.56 -18.62
C TYR A 100 -7.85 -16.16 -19.78
N ASP A 101 -8.82 -16.98 -20.13
CA ASP A 101 -9.84 -16.64 -21.13
C ASP A 101 -11.08 -15.95 -20.53
N GLY A 102 -11.09 -15.72 -19.21
CA GLY A 102 -12.17 -15.07 -18.47
C GLY A 102 -13.45 -15.92 -18.32
N SER A 103 -13.46 -17.15 -18.86
CA SER A 103 -14.66 -17.98 -18.97
C SER A 103 -15.09 -18.66 -17.66
N THR A 104 -14.13 -18.88 -16.76
CA THR A 104 -14.35 -19.60 -15.49
C THR A 104 -13.94 -18.73 -14.32
N VAL A 105 -14.85 -18.52 -13.38
CA VAL A 105 -14.60 -17.84 -12.10
C VAL A 105 -15.00 -18.80 -10.98
N THR A 106 -14.08 -19.06 -10.06
CA THR A 106 -14.30 -19.98 -8.93
C THR A 106 -13.83 -19.32 -7.64
N GLN A 107 -14.68 -19.32 -6.61
CA GLN A 107 -14.27 -18.87 -5.28
C GLN A 107 -13.22 -19.83 -4.73
N TYR A 108 -12.01 -19.32 -4.55
CA TYR A 108 -10.89 -20.10 -4.05
C TYR A 108 -10.85 -20.08 -2.51
N LEU A 109 -10.94 -18.90 -1.91
CA LEU A 109 -10.92 -18.71 -0.45
C LEU A 109 -11.97 -17.67 -0.06
N ASP A 110 -12.60 -17.84 1.09
CA ASP A 110 -13.48 -16.82 1.69
C ASP A 110 -13.02 -16.49 3.10
N LEU A 111 -12.46 -15.29 3.28
CA LEU A 111 -11.98 -14.81 4.57
C LEU A 111 -13.13 -14.64 5.59
N ASN A 112 -14.39 -14.56 5.15
CA ASN A 112 -15.54 -14.47 6.05
C ASN A 112 -15.95 -15.82 6.62
N ALA A 113 -15.38 -16.94 6.15
CA ALA A 113 -15.77 -18.24 6.65
C ALA A 113 -15.51 -18.31 8.17
N PRO A 114 -16.54 -18.58 9.01
CA PRO A 114 -16.44 -18.38 10.46
C PRO A 114 -15.33 -19.15 11.16
N HIS A 115 -14.87 -20.25 10.56
CA HIS A 115 -13.82 -21.10 11.13
C HIS A 115 -12.41 -20.50 11.01
N TRP A 116 -12.22 -19.46 10.20
CA TRP A 116 -10.96 -18.71 10.14
C TRP A 116 -10.85 -17.66 11.24
N ALA A 117 -11.98 -17.21 11.80
CA ALA A 117 -12.05 -16.13 12.79
C ALA A 117 -11.38 -14.81 12.34
N VAL A 118 -11.27 -14.56 11.04
CA VAL A 118 -10.68 -13.31 10.51
C VAL A 118 -11.60 -12.11 10.74
N ASN A 119 -12.92 -12.28 10.72
CA ASN A 119 -13.91 -11.21 10.99
C ASN A 119 -13.68 -9.94 10.16
N VAL A 120 -13.62 -10.09 8.82
CA VAL A 120 -13.35 -9.00 7.87
C VAL A 120 -14.22 -7.78 8.15
N GLU A 121 -13.59 -6.63 8.37
CA GLU A 121 -14.24 -5.34 8.55
C GLU A 121 -14.27 -4.61 7.21
N ALA A 122 -15.45 -4.57 6.58
CA ALA A 122 -15.66 -3.90 5.29
C ALA A 122 -16.86 -2.93 5.29
N SER A 123 -17.21 -2.37 6.46
CA SER A 123 -18.36 -1.48 6.61
C SER A 123 -18.12 -0.04 6.11
N ARG A 124 -16.91 0.27 5.63
CA ARG A 124 -16.49 1.59 5.12
C ARG A 124 -15.75 1.46 3.80
N ASP A 125 -15.51 2.61 3.17
CA ASP A 125 -14.97 2.66 1.81
C ASP A 125 -13.51 2.22 1.71
N GLU A 126 -12.74 2.29 2.79
CA GLU A 126 -11.31 1.94 2.80
C GLU A 126 -10.97 0.72 3.67
N GLN A 127 -11.99 0.07 4.24
CA GLN A 127 -11.82 -1.12 5.09
C GLN A 127 -12.15 -2.41 4.33
N GLY A 128 -11.30 -3.43 4.46
CA GLY A 128 -11.61 -4.78 4.02
C GLY A 128 -10.38 -5.60 3.63
N PHE A 129 -10.58 -6.60 2.78
CA PHE A 129 -9.51 -7.38 2.17
C PHE A 129 -8.81 -6.55 1.09
N GLN A 130 -7.71 -5.89 1.46
CA GLN A 130 -7.10 -4.85 0.64
C GLN A 130 -6.16 -5.41 -0.44
N SER A 131 -5.35 -6.40 -0.09
CA SER A 131 -4.32 -6.92 -0.99
C SER A 131 -3.96 -8.35 -0.67
N PHE A 132 -3.45 -9.07 -1.67
CA PHE A 132 -2.86 -10.37 -1.51
C PHE A 132 -1.65 -10.54 -2.43
N ALA A 133 -0.78 -11.49 -2.10
CA ALA A 133 0.35 -11.88 -2.94
C ALA A 133 0.62 -13.38 -2.79
N PHE A 134 0.98 -14.05 -3.89
CA PHE A 134 1.53 -15.40 -3.84
C PHE A 134 3.04 -15.33 -3.61
N HIS A 135 3.58 -16.23 -2.80
CA HIS A 135 5.03 -16.40 -2.73
C HIS A 135 5.58 -16.74 -4.13
N PRO A 136 6.76 -16.26 -4.56
CA PRO A 136 7.32 -16.58 -5.87
C PRO A 136 7.54 -18.08 -6.14
N GLN A 137 7.49 -18.89 -5.08
CA GLN A 137 7.62 -20.34 -5.10
C GLN A 137 6.30 -21.07 -4.82
N PHE A 138 5.14 -20.41 -4.95
CA PHE A 138 3.84 -20.96 -4.58
C PHE A 138 3.57 -22.34 -5.21
N ASN A 139 3.95 -22.54 -6.47
CA ASN A 139 3.80 -23.80 -7.20
C ASN A 139 5.10 -24.64 -7.31
N GLU A 140 6.16 -24.26 -6.59
CA GLU A 140 7.44 -24.98 -6.64
C GLU A 140 7.53 -25.98 -5.49
N ALA A 141 7.21 -27.25 -5.78
CA ALA A 141 7.26 -28.33 -4.80
C ALA A 141 8.64 -28.44 -4.11
N ASP A 142 8.65 -28.91 -2.86
CA ASP A 142 9.85 -29.08 -2.02
C ASP A 142 10.63 -27.78 -1.74
N THR A 143 10.02 -26.60 -1.94
CA THR A 143 10.59 -25.30 -1.55
C THR A 143 9.91 -24.74 -0.30
N PRO A 144 10.58 -23.86 0.48
CA PRO A 144 9.98 -23.23 1.65
C PRO A 144 8.73 -22.40 1.35
N GLY A 145 8.61 -21.89 0.12
CA GLY A 145 7.50 -21.06 -0.33
C GLY A 145 6.32 -21.80 -0.94
N PHE A 146 6.39 -23.13 -1.04
CA PHE A 146 5.32 -23.95 -1.63
C PHE A 146 3.99 -23.73 -0.90
N GLY A 147 2.93 -23.46 -1.66
CA GLY A 147 1.58 -23.21 -1.16
C GLY A 147 1.40 -21.93 -0.36
N LYS A 148 2.41 -21.06 -0.24
CA LYS A 148 2.30 -19.82 0.56
C LYS A 148 1.69 -18.64 -0.19
N LEU A 149 0.55 -18.16 0.29
CA LEU A 149 -0.05 -16.89 -0.14
C LEU A 149 -0.31 -16.00 1.07
N TYR A 150 -0.30 -14.70 0.86
CA TYR A 150 -0.40 -13.70 1.92
C TYR A 150 -1.58 -12.78 1.65
N THR A 151 -2.33 -12.42 2.69
CA THR A 151 -3.46 -11.49 2.60
C THR A 151 -3.30 -10.35 3.61
N LEU A 152 -3.55 -9.12 3.17
CA LEU A 152 -3.62 -7.93 4.01
C LEU A 152 -5.07 -7.50 4.14
N THR A 153 -5.62 -7.58 5.35
CA THR A 153 -7.06 -7.42 5.59
C THR A 153 -7.34 -6.63 6.85
N ASP A 154 -8.35 -5.77 6.79
CA ASP A 154 -8.91 -5.12 7.96
C ASP A 154 -9.89 -6.06 8.69
N THR A 155 -9.76 -6.15 10.01
CA THR A 155 -10.55 -7.02 10.87
C THR A 155 -11.19 -6.24 12.00
N SER A 156 -12.41 -6.64 12.35
CA SER A 156 -13.12 -6.16 13.54
C SER A 156 -12.64 -6.85 14.83
N ASP A 157 -11.86 -7.93 14.72
CA ASP A 157 -11.21 -8.57 15.87
C ASP A 157 -9.96 -7.79 16.24
N THR A 158 -9.99 -7.15 17.41
CA THR A 158 -8.88 -6.36 17.94
C THR A 158 -8.03 -7.16 18.94
N GLN A 159 -8.09 -8.49 18.88
CA GLN A 159 -7.26 -9.40 19.66
C GLN A 159 -6.47 -10.35 18.75
N PRO A 160 -5.24 -10.74 19.12
CA PRO A 160 -4.47 -10.28 20.29
C PRO A 160 -4.04 -8.80 20.18
N PRO A 161 -3.39 -8.21 21.20
CA PRO A 161 -2.85 -6.85 21.10
C PRO A 161 -1.97 -6.69 19.85
N ALA A 162 -2.12 -5.56 19.16
CA ALA A 162 -1.38 -5.26 17.94
C ALA A 162 0.14 -5.19 18.16
N ASP A 163 0.91 -5.62 17.16
CA ASP A 163 2.36 -5.45 17.11
C ASP A 163 2.73 -3.97 16.98
N PHE A 164 1.96 -3.24 16.16
CA PHE A 164 2.14 -1.83 15.88
C PHE A 164 0.92 -1.03 16.29
N THR A 165 1.13 -0.09 17.22
CA THR A 165 0.10 0.84 17.68
C THR A 165 0.43 2.25 17.23
N SER A 166 -0.59 3.03 16.88
CA SER A 166 -0.45 4.45 16.52
C SER A 166 -0.04 5.36 17.69
N GLY A 167 -0.22 4.90 18.94
CA GLY A 167 0.06 5.68 20.15
C GLY A 167 -0.93 6.83 20.42
N GLY A 168 -2.01 6.92 19.64
CA GLY A 168 -3.04 7.96 19.74
C GLY A 168 -4.18 7.76 18.76
N GLY A 169 -5.23 8.57 18.87
CA GLY A 169 -6.46 8.37 18.10
C GLY A 169 -7.43 7.41 18.78
N GLY A 170 -8.26 6.70 17.99
CA GLY A 170 -9.10 5.62 18.49
C GLY A 170 -8.47 4.25 18.28
N ASN A 171 -9.21 3.18 18.59
CA ASN A 171 -8.99 1.86 18.00
C ASN A 171 -10.27 1.53 17.25
N THR A 172 -10.23 1.69 15.92
CA THR A 172 -11.44 1.58 15.10
C THR A 172 -11.63 0.19 14.51
N HIS A 173 -10.52 -0.52 14.29
CA HIS A 173 -10.34 -1.86 13.76
C HIS A 173 -8.84 -2.17 13.77
N ASP A 174 -8.46 -3.39 13.41
CA ASP A 174 -7.06 -3.75 13.18
C ASP A 174 -6.83 -4.08 11.70
N THR A 175 -5.60 -3.93 11.22
CA THR A 175 -5.14 -4.48 9.94
C THR A 175 -4.20 -5.65 10.21
N VAL A 176 -4.42 -6.79 9.57
CA VAL A 176 -3.63 -8.02 9.74
C VAL A 176 -3.01 -8.49 8.44
N LEU A 177 -1.72 -8.87 8.51
CA LEU A 177 -1.03 -9.63 7.47
C LEU A 177 -1.07 -11.12 7.85
N LEU A 178 -1.74 -11.91 7.02
CA LEU A 178 -1.91 -13.34 7.23
C LEU A 178 -1.14 -14.14 6.17
N GLU A 179 -0.43 -15.18 6.59
CA GLU A 179 0.13 -16.22 5.73
C GLU A 179 -0.79 -17.44 5.72
N TRP A 180 -1.20 -17.87 4.53
CA TRP A 180 -1.93 -19.11 4.30
C TRP A 180 -1.00 -20.10 3.63
N THR A 181 -1.20 -21.39 3.90
CA THR A 181 -0.46 -22.47 3.24
C THR A 181 -1.45 -23.45 2.63
N ALA A 182 -1.57 -23.49 1.31
CA ALA A 182 -2.34 -24.49 0.57
C ALA A 182 -1.63 -25.84 0.62
N GLU A 183 -2.39 -26.93 0.67
CA GLU A 183 -1.82 -28.29 0.61
C GLU A 183 -1.51 -28.65 -0.86
N GLU A 184 -2.48 -28.40 -1.74
CA GLU A 184 -2.35 -28.54 -3.19
C GLU A 184 -2.57 -27.16 -3.85
N PRO A 185 -1.50 -26.42 -4.21
CA PRO A 185 -1.60 -25.08 -4.80
C PRO A 185 -2.57 -24.98 -5.98
N GLU A 186 -2.59 -25.99 -6.86
CA GLU A 186 -3.46 -26.05 -8.04
C GLU A 186 -4.91 -26.48 -7.73
N ALA A 187 -5.26 -26.77 -6.47
CA ALA A 187 -6.62 -27.13 -6.10
C ALA A 187 -7.64 -26.05 -6.51
N VAL A 188 -8.86 -26.50 -6.82
CA VAL A 188 -9.95 -25.62 -7.27
C VAL A 188 -10.37 -24.64 -6.17
N THR A 189 -10.27 -25.05 -4.91
CA THR A 189 -10.56 -24.25 -3.72
C THR A 189 -9.41 -24.40 -2.73
N TYR A 190 -9.19 -23.39 -1.89
CA TYR A 190 -8.22 -23.45 -0.80
C TYR A 190 -8.51 -24.67 0.10
N ASP A 191 -7.51 -25.50 0.27
CA ASP A 191 -7.56 -26.78 0.96
C ASP A 191 -6.67 -26.82 2.21
N GLY A 192 -6.01 -25.70 2.51
CA GLY A 192 -5.11 -25.58 3.64
C GLY A 192 -5.79 -25.34 5.00
N GLY A 193 -4.94 -25.26 6.02
CA GLY A 193 -5.34 -24.97 7.40
C GLY A 193 -5.61 -23.49 7.69
N PRO A 194 -5.87 -23.13 8.97
CA PRO A 194 -6.01 -21.74 9.36
C PRO A 194 -4.72 -20.94 9.10
N PRO A 195 -4.83 -19.63 8.84
CA PRO A 195 -3.68 -18.79 8.55
C PRO A 195 -2.79 -18.59 9.78
N ARG A 196 -1.52 -18.28 9.52
CA ARG A 196 -0.58 -17.74 10.50
C ARG A 196 -0.58 -16.22 10.41
N GLU A 197 -0.88 -15.54 11.51
CA GLU A 197 -0.75 -14.09 11.58
C GLU A 197 0.73 -13.68 11.68
N LEU A 198 1.17 -12.79 10.80
CA LEU A 198 2.54 -12.29 10.76
C LEU A 198 2.66 -10.92 11.43
N VAL A 199 1.73 -10.02 11.12
CA VAL A 199 1.77 -8.62 11.57
C VAL A 199 0.36 -8.13 11.87
N ARG A 200 0.19 -7.39 12.95
CA ARG A 200 -1.04 -6.69 13.32
C ARG A 200 -0.82 -5.21 13.64
N PHE A 201 -1.69 -4.37 13.10
CA PHE A 201 -1.74 -2.93 13.34
C PHE A 201 -3.05 -2.54 14.02
N GLU A 202 -2.97 -1.73 15.08
CA GLU A 202 -4.14 -1.03 15.63
C GLU A 202 -4.39 0.24 14.81
N GLN A 203 -5.54 0.33 14.12
CA GLN A 203 -5.83 1.47 13.24
C GLN A 203 -6.52 2.64 13.98
N PRO A 204 -5.90 3.84 13.98
CA PRO A 204 -6.38 4.99 14.74
C PRO A 204 -7.64 5.63 14.14
N PHE A 205 -7.78 5.55 12.81
CA PHE A 205 -8.93 6.03 12.05
C PHE A 205 -9.41 4.95 11.07
N ARG A 206 -10.54 5.20 10.38
CA ARG A 206 -11.21 4.23 9.50
C ARG A 206 -10.74 4.29 8.03
N ASN A 207 -9.72 5.08 7.76
CA ASN A 207 -9.20 5.37 6.43
C ASN A 207 -7.67 5.36 6.48
N HIS A 208 -7.03 5.14 5.34
CA HIS A 208 -5.59 4.95 5.18
C HIS A 208 -5.07 3.84 6.11
N ASN A 209 -5.47 2.60 5.85
CA ASN A 209 -5.16 1.48 6.73
C ASN A 209 -3.94 0.71 6.19
N GLY A 210 -4.17 -0.18 5.23
CA GLY A 210 -3.15 -1.03 4.62
C GLY A 210 -2.55 -0.44 3.34
N GLY A 211 -2.30 -1.32 2.38
CA GLY A 211 -1.69 -0.99 1.10
C GLY A 211 -1.52 -2.23 0.23
N HIS A 212 -0.58 -2.18 -0.69
CA HIS A 212 -0.28 -3.31 -1.59
C HIS A 212 0.77 -4.23 -0.99
N LEU A 213 0.56 -5.54 -1.14
CA LEU A 213 1.54 -6.60 -0.93
C LEU A 213 2.18 -6.95 -2.26
N ALA A 214 3.51 -7.09 -2.30
CA ALA A 214 4.17 -7.60 -3.49
C ALA A 214 5.50 -8.28 -3.17
N PHE A 215 5.82 -9.32 -3.94
CA PHE A 215 7.19 -9.81 -4.09
C PHE A 215 7.79 -9.23 -5.36
N ASP A 216 9.10 -9.07 -5.40
CA ASP A 216 9.79 -8.61 -6.60
C ASP A 216 9.80 -9.74 -7.67
N PRO A 217 9.03 -9.61 -8.77
CA PRO A 217 8.91 -10.66 -9.78
C PRO A 217 10.16 -10.78 -10.66
N LEU A 218 11.12 -9.86 -10.52
CA LEU A 218 12.36 -9.84 -11.30
C LEU A 218 13.50 -10.63 -10.62
N THR A 219 13.24 -11.15 -9.42
CA THR A 219 14.20 -11.90 -8.62
C THR A 219 14.00 -13.40 -8.79
N SER A 220 15.09 -14.16 -8.64
CA SER A 220 15.12 -15.61 -8.73
C SER A 220 15.80 -16.23 -7.51
N PRO A 221 15.60 -17.53 -7.21
CA PRO A 221 16.28 -18.18 -6.11
C PRO A 221 17.80 -17.94 -6.13
N GLY A 222 18.32 -17.39 -5.04
CA GLY A 222 19.73 -17.00 -4.89
C GLY A 222 19.98 -15.50 -4.97
N ASP A 223 19.03 -14.71 -5.49
CA ASP A 223 19.07 -13.25 -5.39
C ASP A 223 18.79 -12.79 -3.94
N PRO A 224 19.44 -11.71 -3.48
CA PRO A 224 19.26 -11.23 -2.11
C PRO A 224 17.85 -10.69 -1.81
N GLU A 225 17.09 -10.33 -2.83
CA GLU A 225 15.74 -9.80 -2.73
C GLU A 225 14.66 -10.88 -2.95
N PHE A 226 15.07 -12.11 -3.32
CA PHE A 226 14.13 -13.18 -3.60
C PHE A 226 13.37 -13.63 -2.34
N GLY A 227 12.05 -13.66 -2.43
CA GLY A 227 11.18 -14.06 -1.32
C GLY A 227 11.01 -12.99 -0.24
N LEU A 228 11.52 -11.76 -0.44
CA LEU A 228 11.22 -10.64 0.45
C LEU A 228 9.86 -10.02 0.08
N LEU A 229 8.99 -9.89 1.07
CA LEU A 229 7.67 -9.31 0.95
C LEU A 229 7.71 -7.81 1.21
N TYR A 230 7.25 -7.03 0.25
CA TYR A 230 6.99 -5.60 0.40
C TYR A 230 5.55 -5.38 0.78
N MET A 231 5.33 -4.58 1.83
CA MET A 231 4.02 -4.24 2.34
C MET A 231 3.89 -2.73 2.47
N GLY A 232 2.92 -2.15 1.76
CA GLY A 232 2.48 -0.78 2.04
C GLY A 232 1.73 -0.72 3.37
N ALA A 233 2.12 0.22 4.22
CA ALA A 233 1.42 0.54 5.47
C ALA A 233 1.12 2.04 5.47
N ALA A 234 -0.16 2.41 5.42
CA ALA A 234 -0.56 3.80 5.33
C ALA A 234 -0.41 4.53 6.67
N ASP A 235 -0.62 5.86 6.70
CA ASP A 235 -0.41 6.70 7.88
C ASP A 235 -1.43 6.51 9.02
N GLY A 236 -2.46 5.69 8.80
CA GLY A 236 -3.53 5.41 9.74
C GLY A 236 -4.70 6.40 9.65
N GLY A 237 -4.62 7.42 8.79
CA GLY A 237 -5.77 8.20 8.34
C GLY A 237 -5.84 9.65 8.78
N SER A 238 -7.05 10.20 8.61
CA SER A 238 -7.35 11.62 8.84
C SER A 238 -6.58 12.60 7.92
N GLY A 239 -6.89 13.89 8.04
CA GLY A 239 -6.26 14.96 7.27
C GLY A 239 -4.89 15.34 7.82
N GLY A 240 -3.85 15.29 6.98
CA GLY A 240 -2.53 15.85 7.29
C GLY A 240 -1.66 15.06 8.28
N ASP A 241 -1.80 13.73 8.37
CA ASP A 241 -1.05 12.87 9.32
C ASP A 241 -1.04 13.48 10.75
N PRO A 242 -2.21 13.59 11.40
CA PRO A 242 -2.33 14.35 12.65
C PRO A 242 -1.57 13.71 13.82
N LEU A 243 -1.17 12.44 13.70
CA LEU A 243 -0.34 11.73 14.66
C LEU A 243 1.16 11.82 14.33
N ASN A 244 1.51 12.44 13.19
CA ASN A 244 2.87 12.67 12.71
C ASN A 244 3.71 11.38 12.67
N LEU A 245 3.11 10.30 12.16
CA LEU A 245 3.70 8.97 12.16
C LEU A 245 4.50 8.67 10.90
N ALA A 246 4.16 9.28 9.76
CA ALA A 246 4.74 8.94 8.46
C ALA A 246 6.25 9.19 8.42
N GLN A 247 6.73 10.26 9.07
CA GLN A 247 8.17 10.59 9.17
C GLN A 247 8.87 9.98 10.39
N ASN A 248 8.12 9.36 11.32
CA ASN A 248 8.68 8.74 12.51
C ASN A 248 9.20 7.34 12.19
N LEU A 249 10.51 7.11 12.37
CA LEU A 249 11.18 5.82 12.16
C LEU A 249 10.86 4.77 13.23
N GLY A 250 10.37 5.19 14.39
CA GLY A 250 9.86 4.30 15.44
C GLY A 250 8.40 3.88 15.24
N SER A 251 7.80 4.25 14.10
CA SER A 251 6.42 3.91 13.75
C SER A 251 6.37 3.16 12.42
N ALA A 252 5.52 2.13 12.36
CA ALA A 252 5.29 1.34 11.15
C ALA A 252 4.27 1.99 10.19
N PHE A 253 3.63 3.10 10.59
CA PHE A 253 2.63 3.81 9.80
C PHE A 253 3.27 4.77 8.80
N GLY A 254 2.68 4.89 7.61
CA GLY A 254 3.16 5.73 6.51
C GLY A 254 4.48 5.23 5.91
N LYS A 255 4.61 3.91 5.76
CA LYS A 255 5.84 3.20 5.36
C LYS A 255 5.61 2.26 4.18
N ILE A 256 6.72 1.91 3.53
CA ILE A 256 6.86 0.61 2.89
C ILE A 256 7.70 -0.23 3.84
N LEU A 257 7.14 -1.35 4.29
CA LEU A 257 7.85 -2.34 5.08
C LEU A 257 8.39 -3.42 4.15
N ARG A 258 9.60 -3.93 4.45
CA ARG A 258 10.18 -5.07 3.76
C ARG A 258 10.49 -6.17 4.76
N LEU A 259 9.81 -7.30 4.59
CA LEU A 259 9.76 -8.42 5.53
C LEU A 259 10.28 -9.69 4.86
N ASP A 260 10.92 -10.57 5.61
CA ASP A 260 11.12 -11.97 5.24
C ASP A 260 10.00 -12.80 5.89
N PRO A 261 8.95 -13.21 5.16
CA PRO A 261 7.83 -13.93 5.77
C PRO A 261 8.22 -15.32 6.33
N LEU A 262 9.35 -15.88 5.88
CA LEU A 262 9.85 -17.19 6.30
C LEU A 262 10.82 -17.10 7.49
N GLY A 263 11.27 -15.90 7.82
CA GLY A 263 12.16 -15.61 8.94
C GLY A 263 11.42 -15.53 10.29
N SER A 264 12.17 -15.21 11.36
CA SER A 264 11.63 -15.15 12.73
C SER A 264 12.39 -14.22 13.68
N ASN A 265 13.23 -13.31 13.18
CA ASN A 265 14.02 -12.38 14.01
C ASN A 265 13.30 -11.05 14.32
N SER A 266 12.04 -10.89 13.93
CA SER A 266 11.18 -9.78 14.36
C SER A 266 10.89 -9.83 15.86
N THR A 267 10.41 -8.72 16.41
CA THR A 267 10.06 -8.59 17.84
C THR A 267 8.99 -9.60 18.28
N ASN A 268 8.00 -9.88 17.43
CA ASN A 268 6.96 -10.87 17.71
C ASN A 268 7.37 -12.31 17.33
N GLY A 269 8.49 -12.48 16.61
CA GLY A 269 9.04 -13.78 16.22
C GLY A 269 8.31 -14.48 15.08
N HIS A 270 7.36 -13.80 14.41
CA HIS A 270 6.50 -14.42 13.38
C HIS A 270 7.01 -14.22 11.95
N TYR A 271 7.87 -13.23 11.74
CA TYR A 271 8.54 -12.96 10.46
C TYR A 271 10.00 -12.53 10.68
N GLY A 272 10.75 -12.38 9.60
CA GLY A 272 12.12 -11.91 9.60
C GLY A 272 12.27 -10.45 9.16
N ILE A 273 13.29 -9.80 9.70
CA ILE A 273 13.73 -8.47 9.30
C ILE A 273 15.01 -8.65 8.46
N PRO A 274 14.97 -8.36 7.14
CA PRO A 274 16.15 -8.49 6.29
C PRO A 274 17.28 -7.57 6.79
N PRO A 275 18.51 -8.08 6.97
CA PRO A 275 19.64 -7.26 7.43
C PRO A 275 20.05 -6.20 6.39
N THR A 276 19.59 -6.33 5.16
CA THR A 276 19.77 -5.37 4.08
C THR A 276 18.76 -4.22 4.13
N ASN A 277 17.80 -4.21 5.07
CA ASN A 277 16.91 -3.06 5.23
C ASN A 277 17.74 -1.82 5.62
N PRO A 278 17.41 -0.63 5.08
CA PRO A 278 18.20 0.60 5.29
C PRO A 278 18.42 0.95 6.77
N PHE A 279 17.47 0.54 7.62
CA PHE A 279 17.39 0.90 9.01
C PHE A 279 17.61 -0.26 9.99
N ALA A 280 17.72 -1.51 9.51
CA ALA A 280 17.83 -2.69 10.40
C ALA A 280 19.13 -2.76 11.21
N ASN A 281 20.16 -2.01 10.82
CA ASN A 281 21.49 -2.05 11.42
C ASN A 281 22.05 -0.65 11.74
N ASP A 282 21.19 0.36 11.93
CA ASP A 282 21.61 1.73 12.26
C ASP A 282 22.10 1.88 13.72
N GLY A 283 21.73 0.93 14.59
CA GLY A 283 22.09 0.91 16.01
C GLY A 283 21.20 1.79 16.90
N ASP A 284 20.12 2.36 16.37
CA ASP A 284 19.14 3.13 17.14
C ASP A 284 17.98 2.22 17.59
N PRO A 285 17.80 1.98 18.91
CA PRO A 285 16.71 1.16 19.40
C PRO A 285 15.31 1.76 19.19
N ASN A 286 15.21 3.02 18.74
CA ASN A 286 13.95 3.68 18.42
C ASN A 286 13.59 3.61 16.93
N THR A 287 14.42 2.96 16.11
CA THR A 287 14.15 2.76 14.69
C THR A 287 13.60 1.35 14.47
N LEU A 288 12.53 1.23 13.67
CA LEU A 288 12.02 -0.06 13.23
C LEU A 288 12.85 -0.61 12.08
N GLY A 289 13.38 -1.82 12.25
CA GLY A 289 14.19 -2.49 11.23
C GLY A 289 13.40 -2.91 10.00
N GLU A 290 12.08 -3.03 10.11
CA GLU A 290 11.14 -3.34 9.03
C GLU A 290 11.05 -2.26 7.96
N VAL A 291 11.39 -1.01 8.31
CA VAL A 291 11.22 0.13 7.42
C VAL A 291 12.15 0.02 6.22
N TYR A 292 11.58 0.07 5.02
CA TYR A 292 12.31 0.18 3.76
C TYR A 292 12.23 1.59 3.17
N ALA A 293 11.03 2.18 3.20
CA ALA A 293 10.79 3.57 2.83
C ALA A 293 9.75 4.21 3.78
N LEU A 294 9.75 5.54 3.85
CA LEU A 294 8.91 6.32 4.78
C LEU A 294 8.33 7.59 4.13
N GLY A 295 7.38 8.21 4.81
CA GLY A 295 6.72 9.45 4.36
C GLY A 295 5.52 9.23 3.45
N LEU A 296 4.94 8.03 3.47
CA LEU A 296 3.73 7.72 2.71
C LEU A 296 2.50 8.14 3.49
N ARG A 297 1.46 8.54 2.76
CA ARG A 297 0.18 8.96 3.34
C ARG A 297 -0.88 7.86 3.21
N ASN A 298 -1.44 7.70 2.01
CA ASN A 298 -2.44 6.66 1.74
C ASN A 298 -1.95 5.63 0.73
N THR A 299 -1.55 4.44 1.19
CA THR A 299 -1.13 3.34 0.31
C THR A 299 -2.29 2.47 -0.21
N ASN A 300 -3.53 2.70 0.21
CA ASN A 300 -4.69 1.85 -0.15
C ASN A 300 -4.97 1.78 -1.66
N SER A 301 -4.62 2.82 -2.43
CA SER A 301 -4.77 2.87 -3.90
C SER A 301 -3.44 2.72 -4.66
N GLN A 302 -2.34 2.39 -3.97
CA GLN A 302 -1.00 2.44 -4.56
C GLN A 302 -0.50 1.04 -4.91
N THR A 303 -0.13 0.84 -6.18
CA THR A 303 0.48 -0.40 -6.64
C THR A 303 2.01 -0.28 -6.57
N LEU A 304 2.63 -1.17 -5.80
CA LEU A 304 4.09 -1.41 -5.88
C LEU A 304 4.42 -2.00 -7.26
N VAL A 305 5.36 -1.39 -7.98
CA VAL A 305 5.82 -1.84 -9.30
C VAL A 305 7.34 -1.98 -9.27
N PHE A 306 7.85 -3.03 -9.91
CA PHE A 306 9.28 -3.30 -9.99
C PHE A 306 9.76 -3.05 -11.43
N ASP A 307 10.89 -2.35 -11.57
CA ASP A 307 11.49 -2.02 -12.86
C ASP A 307 12.91 -2.61 -12.94
N ASN A 308 13.28 -3.08 -14.13
CA ASN A 308 14.60 -3.63 -14.46
C ASN A 308 15.69 -2.54 -14.60
N GLY A 309 15.34 -1.26 -14.48
CA GLY A 309 16.26 -0.13 -14.65
C GLY A 309 17.02 0.29 -13.38
N CYS A 310 18.36 0.26 -13.45
CA CYS A 310 19.30 0.99 -12.56
C CYS A 310 19.42 0.55 -11.08
N GLY A 311 19.00 -0.65 -10.69
CA GLY A 311 19.25 -1.17 -9.34
C GLY A 311 18.52 -0.41 -8.23
N HIS A 312 17.50 0.38 -8.58
CA HIS A 312 16.57 1.01 -7.66
C HIS A 312 15.16 0.54 -7.99
N GLN A 313 14.48 -0.04 -7.01
CA GLN A 313 13.05 -0.32 -7.10
C GLN A 313 12.30 1.02 -7.07
N SER A 314 11.42 1.26 -8.04
CA SER A 314 10.67 2.51 -8.14
C SER A 314 9.26 2.34 -7.59
N PHE A 315 8.98 2.93 -6.44
CA PHE A 315 7.62 2.96 -5.88
C PHE A 315 6.89 4.18 -6.42
N ARG A 316 5.79 3.96 -7.13
CA ARG A 316 4.91 5.05 -7.58
C ARG A 316 3.86 5.32 -6.49
N CYS A 317 4.10 6.36 -5.70
CA CYS A 317 3.18 6.83 -4.67
C CYS A 317 2.40 8.06 -5.17
N GLU A 318 1.07 7.98 -5.23
CA GLU A 318 0.23 9.16 -5.40
C GLU A 318 -1.09 9.00 -4.61
N GLN A 319 -1.15 9.59 -3.42
CA GLN A 319 -2.31 10.35 -2.95
C GLN A 319 -1.87 11.29 -1.81
N ASP A 320 -1.78 12.58 -2.13
CA ASP A 320 -1.38 13.75 -1.33
C ASP A 320 -0.03 13.68 -0.58
N ARG A 321 0.88 14.59 -0.98
CA ARG A 321 2.19 14.78 -0.36
C ARG A 321 2.04 15.06 1.15
N ALA A 322 2.79 14.34 1.98
CA ALA A 322 3.00 14.66 3.39
C ALA A 322 3.95 15.86 3.61
N PHE A 323 4.03 16.78 2.65
CA PHE A 323 4.85 18.00 2.74
C PHE A 323 3.93 19.21 2.72
N ASP A 324 3.52 19.65 3.91
CA ASP A 324 3.15 21.03 4.18
C ASP A 324 3.69 21.39 5.58
N GLU A 325 4.84 22.06 5.60
CA GLU A 325 5.27 22.96 6.70
C GLU A 325 4.80 24.39 6.40
#